data_AF-A0A2S9STD0-F1
#
_entry.id   AF-A0A2S9STD0-F1
#
_cell.length_a   1.000
_cell.length_b   1.000
_cell.length_c   1.000
_cell.angle_alpha   90.00
_cell.angle_beta   90.00
_cell.angle_gamma   90.00
#
_symmetry.space_group_name_H-M   'P 1'
#
loop_
_entity.id
_entity.type
_entity.pdbx_description
1 polymer ?
#
loop_
_entity_poly.entity_id
_entity_poly.type
_entity_poly.pdbx_seq_one_letter_code
_entity_poly.pdbx_strand_id
1 'polypeptide(L)'
;MDLLAIAQNTVKIILLVGMPALMVSMVIGLIISIFSAVTQVNDAALSFVPKMIFVSAFILFTLPWVGDNIETFTIELWNMILIFGN
;
A
#
# COMPACT_ATOMS: atom_id res chain seq x y z
N MET A 1 -2.83 -7.18 28.32
CA MET A 1 -3.15 -7.08 26.88
C MET A 1 -2.36 -8.14 26.17
N ASP A 2 -3.04 -9.07 25.51
CA ASP A 2 -2.39 -10.25 24.93
C ASP A 2 -1.57 -9.84 23.70
N LEU A 3 -0.37 -10.40 23.54
CA LEU A 3 0.47 -10.28 22.33
C LEU A 3 -0.34 -10.52 21.04
N LEU A 4 -1.39 -11.34 21.14
CA LEU A 4 -2.34 -11.61 20.07
C LEU A 4 -3.06 -10.35 19.57
N ALA A 5 -3.44 -9.44 20.46
CA ALA A 5 -4.13 -8.21 20.10
C ALA A 5 -3.20 -7.25 19.34
N ILE A 6 -1.93 -7.17 19.75
CA ILE A 6 -0.91 -6.40 19.05
C ILE A 6 -0.70 -6.98 17.65
N ALA A 7 -0.53 -8.30 17.54
CA ALA A 7 -0.37 -8.98 16.26
C ALA A 7 -1.56 -8.73 15.32
N GLN A 8 -2.79 -8.78 15.84
CA GLN A 8 -4.00 -8.47 15.06
C GLN A 8 -4.02 -7.01 14.59
N ASN A 9 -3.64 -6.06 15.45
CA ASN A 9 -3.60 -4.64 15.09
C ASN A 9 -2.54 -4.36 14.01
N THR A 10 -1.35 -4.97 14.15
CA THR A 10 -0.29 -4.90 13.13
C THR A 10 -0.79 -5.38 11.77
N VAL A 11 -1.43 -6.54 11.71
CA VAL A 11 -1.97 -7.10 10.44
C VAL A 11 -3.04 -6.18 9.85
N LYS A 12 -3.93 -5.61 10.67
CA LYS A 12 -4.93 -4.64 10.20
C LYS A 12 -4.29 -3.42 9.57
N ILE A 13 -3.26 -2.84 10.17
CA ILE A 13 -2.61 -1.65 9.64
C ILE A 13 -1.84 -1.96 8.36
N ILE A 14 -1.15 -3.10 8.28
CA ILE A 14 -0.50 -3.54 7.03
C ILE A 14 -1.52 -3.67 5.90
N LEU A 15 -2.68 -4.30 6.18
CA LEU A 15 -3.75 -4.44 5.19
C LEU A 15 -4.31 -3.07 4.78
N LEU A 16 -4.61 -2.21 5.75
CA LEU A 16 -5.16 -0.88 5.51
C LEU A 16 -4.19 -0.04 4.66
N VAL A 17 -2.93 0.07 5.07
CA VAL A 17 -1.87 0.78 4.35
C VAL A 17 -1.65 0.21 2.94
N GLY A 18 -1.73 -1.11 2.79
CA GLY A 18 -1.55 -1.78 1.49
C GLY A 18 -2.75 -1.68 0.54
N MET A 19 -3.97 -1.51 1.06
CA MET A 19 -5.21 -1.47 0.26
C MET A 19 -5.18 -0.46 -0.90
N PRO A 20 -4.83 0.82 -0.71
CA PRO A 20 -4.82 1.78 -1.81
C PRO A 20 -3.83 1.40 -2.90
N ALA A 21 -2.61 0.97 -2.53
CA ALA A 21 -1.60 0.54 -3.51
C ALA A 21 -2.07 -0.70 -4.30
N LEU A 22 -2.70 -1.66 -3.62
CA LEU A 22 -3.27 -2.85 -4.24
C LEU A 22 -4.40 -2.49 -5.21
N MET A 23 -5.38 -1.69 -4.78
CA MET A 23 -6.49 -1.26 -5.65
C MET A 23 -5.99 -0.58 -6.93
N VAL A 24 -5.04 0.35 -6.79
CA VAL A 24 -4.56 1.10 -7.95
C VAL A 24 -3.68 0.25 -8.86
N SER A 25 -2.80 -0.58 -8.31
CA SER A 25 -2.02 -1.52 -9.12
C SER A 25 -2.92 -2.48 -9.92
N MET A 26 -4.06 -2.87 -9.35
CA MET A 26 -5.03 -3.75 -10.00
C MET A 26 -5.79 -3.02 -11.12
N VAL A 27 -6.34 -1.83 -10.84
CA VAL A 27 -7.09 -1.04 -11.85
C VAL A 27 -6.18 -0.64 -13.01
N ILE A 28 -5.00 -0.10 -12.73
CA ILE A 28 -4.07 0.37 -13.76
C ILE A 28 -3.47 -0.82 -14.52
N GLY A 29 -3.15 -1.91 -13.82
CA GLY A 29 -2.69 -3.15 -14.44
C GLY A 29 -3.72 -3.72 -15.42
N LEU A 30 -5.00 -3.73 -15.03
CA LEU A 30 -6.09 -4.18 -15.91
C LEU A 30 -6.24 -3.29 -17.14
N ILE A 31 -6.29 -1.97 -16.95
CA ILE A 31 -6.41 -1.01 -18.06
C ILE A 31 -5.29 -1.21 -19.07
N ILE A 32 -4.04 -1.25 -18.62
CA ILE A 32 -2.87 -1.40 -19.50
C ILE A 32 -2.91 -2.76 -20.20
N SER A 33 -3.29 -3.84 -19.50
CA SER A 33 -3.37 -5.19 -20.09
C SER A 33 -4.41 -5.27 -21.21
N ILE A 34 -5.54 -4.57 -21.07
CA ILE A 34 -6.59 -4.51 -22.10
C ILE A 34 -6.09 -3.70 -23.29
N PHE A 35 -5.47 -2.53 -23.07
CA PHE A 35 -4.93 -1.71 -24.16
C PHE A 35 -3.83 -2.43 -24.93
N SER A 36 -2.93 -3.14 -24.25
CA SER A 36 -1.90 -3.94 -24.92
C SER A 36 -2.51 -5.10 -25.71
N ALA A 37 -3.58 -5.73 -25.21
CA ALA A 37 -4.25 -6.83 -25.91
C ALA A 37 -5.02 -6.36 -27.15
N VAL A 38 -5.77 -5.24 -27.06
CA VAL A 38 -6.60 -4.72 -28.15
C VAL A 38 -5.76 -4.18 -29.32
N THR A 39 -4.61 -3.57 -29.02
CA THR A 39 -3.71 -3.02 -30.06
C THR A 39 -2.78 -4.06 -30.69
N GLN A 40 -2.79 -5.30 -30.21
CA GLN A 40 -1.88 -6.38 -30.64
C GLN A 40 -0.39 -6.06 -30.45
N VAL A 41 -0.04 -5.02 -29.68
CA VAL A 41 1.35 -4.68 -29.36
C VAL A 41 1.77 -5.45 -28.11
N ASN A 42 2.39 -6.61 -28.32
CA ASN A 42 2.97 -7.45 -27.26
C ASN A 42 4.46 -7.08 -27.01
N ASP A 43 4.77 -5.79 -27.03
CA ASP A 43 6.10 -5.30 -26.63
C ASP A 43 6.11 -5.06 -25.12
N ALA A 44 6.86 -5.91 -24.40
CA ALA A 44 6.98 -5.85 -22.96
C ALA A 44 7.50 -4.49 -22.46
N ALA A 45 8.36 -3.80 -23.20
CA ALA A 45 8.91 -2.51 -22.79
C ALA A 45 7.85 -1.39 -22.86
N LEU A 46 6.99 -1.42 -23.90
CA LEU A 46 5.98 -0.38 -24.12
C LEU A 46 4.83 -0.44 -23.10
N SER A 47 4.47 -1.63 -22.63
CA SER A 47 3.47 -1.78 -21.55
C SER A 47 4.02 -1.47 -20.16
N PHE A 48 5.34 -1.63 -19.97
CA PHE A 48 5.99 -1.47 -18.67
C PHE A 48 6.17 0.00 -18.28
N VAL A 49 6.57 0.87 -19.22
CA VAL A 49 6.87 2.28 -18.94
C VAL A 49 5.66 3.05 -18.42
N PRO A 50 4.48 3.04 -19.09
CA PRO A 50 3.29 3.72 -18.58
C PRO A 50 2.90 3.21 -17.20
N LYS A 51 2.95 1.88 -16.99
CA LYS A 51 2.61 1.24 -15.71
C LYS A 51 3.49 1.75 -14.57
N MET A 52 4.80 1.86 -14.78
CA MET A 52 5.72 2.37 -13.75
C MET A 52 5.41 3.82 -13.38
N ILE A 53 5.14 4.69 -14.36
CA ILE A 53 4.86 6.11 -14.11
C ILE A 53 3.60 6.24 -13.25
N PHE A 54 2.53 5.53 -13.62
CA PHE A 54 1.28 5.57 -12.89
C PHE A 54 1.38 5.03 -11.46
N VAL A 55 2.06 3.88 -11.27
CA VAL A 55 2.26 3.29 -9.94
C VAL A 55 3.13 4.21 -9.08
N SER A 56 4.20 4.77 -9.63
CA SER A 56 5.09 5.71 -8.90
C SER A 56 4.35 6.97 -8.48
N ALA A 57 3.58 7.58 -9.38
CA ALA A 57 2.76 8.75 -9.07
C ALA A 57 1.76 8.43 -7.95
N PHE A 58 1.12 7.26 -8.02
CA PHE A 58 0.16 6.86 -7.00
C PHE A 58 0.79 6.64 -5.63
N ILE A 59 1.97 6.03 -5.58
CA ILE A 59 2.73 5.87 -4.32
C ILE A 59 3.03 7.24 -3.71
N LEU A 60 3.43 8.23 -4.51
CA LEU A 60 3.68 9.60 -4.04
C LEU A 60 2.42 10.25 -3.46
N PHE A 61 1.26 10.07 -4.09
CA PHE A 61 -0.01 10.57 -3.56
C PHE A 61 -0.44 9.89 -2.27
N THR A 62 -0.14 8.60 -2.13
CA THR A 62 -0.54 7.81 -0.95
C THR A 62 0.44 8.00 0.22
N LEU A 63 1.63 8.57 -0.03
CA LEU A 63 2.72 8.70 0.92
C LEU A 63 2.33 9.41 2.24
N PRO A 64 1.63 10.57 2.23
CA PRO A 64 1.25 11.26 3.46
C PRO A 64 0.29 10.40 4.31
N TRP A 65 -0.70 9.80 3.65
CA TRP A 65 -1.68 8.95 4.33
C TRP A 65 -1.05 7.71 4.96
N VAL A 66 -0.10 7.06 4.28
CA VAL A 66 0.67 5.95 4.86
C VAL A 66 1.49 6.43 6.07
N GLY A 67 2.10 7.61 5.96
CA GLY A 67 2.83 8.25 7.06
C GLY A 67 1.97 8.40 8.32
N ASP A 68 0.79 9.01 8.18
CA ASP A 68 -0.13 9.26 9.31
C ASP A 68 -0.54 7.95 10.03
N ASN A 69 -0.78 6.88 9.26
CA ASN A 69 -1.16 5.57 9.81
C ASN A 69 -0.01 4.90 10.58
N ILE A 70 1.22 5.00 10.06
CA ILE A 70 2.41 4.44 10.72
C ILE A 70 2.76 5.23 11.98
N GLU A 71 2.64 6.56 11.94
CA GLU A 71 2.87 7.42 13.10
C GLU A 71 1.88 7.10 14.22
N THR A 72 0.58 7.02 13.89
CA THR A 72 -0.47 6.66 14.86
C THR A 72 -0.18 5.31 15.51
N PHE A 73 0.15 4.30 14.71
CA PHE A 73 0.51 2.97 15.23
C PHE A 73 1.73 3.01 16.16
N THR A 74 2.75 3.79 15.80
CA THR A 74 3.97 3.93 16.60
C THR A 74 3.68 4.57 17.95
N ILE A 75 2.82 5.60 17.98
CA ILE A 75 2.39 6.25 19.23
C ILE A 75 1.58 5.28 20.09
N GLU A 76 0.67 4.50 19.50
CA GLU A 76 -0.08 3.46 20.23
C GLU A 76 0.85 2.45 20.89
N LEU A 77 1.84 1.92 20.15
CA LEU A 77 2.82 0.98 20.70
C LEU A 77 3.67 1.62 21.80
N TRP A 78 4.10 2.87 21.62
CA TRP A 78 4.90 3.58 22.61
C TRP A 78 4.14 3.77 23.93
N ASN A 79 2.87 4.18 23.84
CA ASN A 79 2.01 4.33 25.01
C ASN A 79 1.80 3.00 25.74
N MET A 80 1.66 1.89 25.00
CA MET A 80 1.57 0.56 25.60
C MET A 80 2.83 0.17 26.38
N ILE A 81 4.03 0.48 25.86
CA ILE A 81 5.29 0.21 26.55
C ILE A 81 5.40 1.02 27.84
N LEU A 82 5.05 2.32 27.81
CA LEU A 82 5.13 3.19 28.98
C LEU A 82 4.20 2.75 30.13
N ILE A 83 3.01 2.22 29.81
CA ILE A 83 2.06 1.72 30.80
C ILE A 83 2.57 0.44 31.49
N PHE A 84 3.32 -0.40 30.79
CA PHE A 84 3.91 -1.62 31.37
C PHE A 84 5.18 -1.37 32.19
N GLY A 85 5.81 -0.21 32.03
CA GLY A 85 7.04 0.18 32.73
C GLY A 85 6.84 0.82 34.11
N ASN A 86 5.61 1.18 34.48
CA ASN A 86 5.19 1.63 35.82
C ASN A 86 4.36 0.55 36.51
#